data_AF-A0A9Q3B7V7-F1
#
_entry.id   AF-A0A9Q3B7V7-F1
#
_cell.length_a   1.000
_cell.length_b   1.000
_cell.length_c   1.000
_cell.angle_alpha   90.00
_cell.angle_beta   90.00
_cell.angle_gamma   90.00
#
_symmetry.space_group_name_H-M   'P 1'
#
loop_
_entity.id
_entity.type
_entity.pdbx_description
1 polymer ?
#
loop_
_entity_poly.entity_id
_entity_poly.type
_entity_poly.pdbx_seq_one_letter_code
_entity_poly.pdbx_strand_id
1 'polypeptide(L)'
;MSILKENAIIQHLSSTTQLASHPNILPHLLSLNSFLDKLTEIFGDKFEEQNAKKALDACKQGNRTIGEYESLFSSLVYAVDLTKQSQCNKYWSGLNIKILEVAL
;
A
#
# COMPACT_ATOMS: atom_id res chain seq x y z
N MET A 1 5.25 -25.38 4.78
CA MET A 1 6.48 -24.59 5.05
C MET A 1 6.42 -23.30 4.24
N SER A 2 7.05 -22.21 4.69
CA SER A 2 7.04 -20.92 3.98
C SER A 2 7.98 -20.96 2.77
N ILE A 3 7.52 -20.51 1.61
CA ILE A 3 8.31 -20.32 0.38
C ILE A 3 9.60 -19.52 0.62
N LEU A 4 9.60 -18.61 1.59
CA LEU A 4 10.81 -17.85 1.96
C LEU A 4 11.86 -18.73 2.64
N LYS A 5 11.44 -19.73 3.42
CA LYS A 5 12.36 -20.70 4.05
C LYS A 5 12.96 -21.64 3.00
N GLU A 6 12.15 -22.10 2.04
CA GLU A 6 12.60 -22.94 0.93
C GLU A 6 13.59 -22.20 0.03
N ASN A 7 13.30 -20.94 -0.32
CA ASN A 7 14.18 -20.10 -1.11
C ASN A 7 15.52 -19.84 -0.40
N ALA A 8 15.50 -19.59 0.92
CA ALA A 8 16.72 -19.44 1.71
C ALA A 8 17.59 -20.71 1.71
N ILE A 9 16.96 -21.89 1.80
CA ILE A 9 17.66 -23.18 1.74
C ILE A 9 18.29 -23.41 0.36
N ILE A 10 17.55 -23.17 -0.73
CA ILE A 10 18.04 -23.32 -2.11
C ILE A 10 19.21 -22.37 -2.40
N GLN A 11 19.19 -21.16 -1.83
CA GLN A 11 20.24 -20.16 -1.98
C GLN A 11 21.41 -20.33 -1.00
N HIS A 12 21.42 -21.41 -0.20
CA HIS A 12 22.43 -21.64 0.86
C HIS A 12 22.54 -20.48 1.88
N LEU A 13 21.47 -19.70 2.04
CA LEU A 13 21.38 -18.65 3.05
C LEU A 13 20.98 -19.32 4.36
N SER A 14 21.98 -19.78 5.12
CA SER A 14 21.77 -20.40 6.43
C SER A 14 20.96 -19.46 7.33
N SER A 15 19.82 -19.95 7.84
CA SER A 15 18.85 -19.28 8.73
C SER A 15 19.40 -18.89 10.11
N THR A 16 20.72 -18.93 10.30
CA THR A 16 21.41 -18.64 11.54
C THR A 16 22.72 -17.94 11.20
N THR A 17 22.75 -16.62 11.41
CA THR A 17 23.90 -15.81 11.85
C THR A 17 25.32 -16.19 11.37
N GLN A 18 25.50 -16.63 10.13
CA GLN A 18 26.82 -16.85 9.51
C GLN A 18 27.06 -16.04 8.23
N LEU A 19 26.16 -15.12 7.90
CA LEU A 19 26.34 -14.30 6.70
C LEU A 19 27.50 -13.30 6.82
N ALA A 20 27.97 -12.98 8.04
CA ALA A 20 28.97 -11.93 8.28
C ALA A 20 30.38 -12.18 7.70
N SER A 21 30.67 -13.34 7.12
CA SER A 21 32.01 -13.69 6.61
C SER A 21 32.04 -14.15 5.15
N HIS A 22 31.03 -13.81 4.33
CA HIS A 22 31.09 -14.02 2.88
C HIS A 22 31.50 -12.75 2.14
N PRO A 23 32.53 -12.79 1.28
CA PRO A 23 33.02 -11.61 0.55
C PRO A 23 32.05 -11.08 -0.52
N ASN A 24 30.86 -11.67 -0.68
CA ASN A 24 29.86 -11.34 -1.70
C ASN A 24 28.47 -11.00 -1.10
N ILE A 25 28.41 -10.35 0.07
CA ILE A 25 27.15 -9.81 0.57
C ILE A 25 26.82 -8.55 -0.23
N LEU A 26 25.64 -8.50 -0.86
CA LEU A 26 25.16 -7.30 -1.53
C LEU A 26 25.12 -6.13 -0.54
N PRO A 27 25.65 -4.94 -0.88
CA PRO A 27 25.72 -3.81 0.04
C PRO A 27 24.37 -3.44 0.69
N HIS A 28 23.27 -3.65 -0.03
CA HIS A 28 21.91 -3.36 0.45
C HIS A 28 21.39 -4.35 1.49
N LEU A 29 22.05 -5.50 1.70
CA LEU A 29 21.70 -6.48 2.74
C LEU A 29 22.49 -6.29 4.04
N LEU A 30 23.41 -5.32 4.09
CA LEU A 30 24.27 -5.07 5.24
C LEU A 30 23.53 -4.37 6.40
N SER A 31 22.42 -3.71 6.13
CA SER A 31 21.59 -3.08 7.16
C SER A 31 20.10 -3.11 6.80
N LEU A 32 19.24 -3.06 7.82
CA LEU A 32 17.80 -2.97 7.64
C LEU A 32 17.42 -1.74 6.79
N ASN A 33 18.03 -0.58 7.05
CA ASN A 33 17.74 0.65 6.31
C ASN A 33 18.12 0.49 4.83
N SER A 34 19.33 0.00 4.54
CA SER A 34 19.77 -0.21 3.15
C SER A 34 18.89 -1.21 2.40
N PHE A 35 18.32 -2.19 3.10
CA PHE A 35 17.39 -3.14 2.52
C PHE A 35 16.03 -2.51 2.24
N LEU A 36 15.49 -1.74 3.19
CA LEU A 36 14.23 -1.00 3.03
C LEU A 36 14.32 0.05 1.93
N ASP A 37 15.44 0.76 1.84
CA ASP A 37 15.71 1.72 0.75
C ASP A 37 15.69 1.01 -0.60
N LYS A 38 16.31 -0.17 -0.70
CA LYS A 38 16.32 -0.94 -1.94
C LYS A 38 14.94 -1.50 -2.30
N LEU A 39 14.16 -1.93 -1.32
CA LEU A 39 12.76 -2.32 -1.55
C LEU A 39 11.92 -1.14 -2.04
N THR A 40 12.11 0.04 -1.45
CA THR A 40 11.42 1.27 -1.86
C THR A 40 11.87 1.71 -3.25
N GLU A 41 13.15 1.53 -3.60
CA GLU A 41 13.66 1.82 -4.95
C GLU A 41 13.05 0.90 -6.01
N ILE A 42 12.88 -0.40 -5.71
CA ILE A 42 12.38 -1.40 -6.66
C ILE A 42 10.86 -1.39 -6.78
N PHE A 43 10.15 -1.29 -5.64
CA PHE A 43 8.71 -1.46 -5.57
C PHE A 43 7.95 -0.18 -5.23
N GLY A 44 8.63 0.84 -4.72
CA GLY A 44 7.99 2.10 -4.35
C GLY A 44 7.52 2.85 -5.58
N ASP A 45 6.26 3.28 -5.55
CA ASP A 45 5.74 4.21 -6.55
C ASP A 45 6.14 5.64 -6.15
N LYS A 46 7.05 6.24 -6.92
CA LYS A 46 7.47 7.65 -6.70
C LYS A 46 6.31 8.64 -6.77
N PHE A 47 5.19 8.23 -7.34
CA PHE A 47 3.98 9.01 -7.49
C PHE A 47 2.83 8.45 -6.65
N GLU A 48 3.09 7.59 -5.65
CA GLU A 48 2.06 6.91 -4.85
C GLU A 48 0.99 7.88 -4.32
N GLU A 49 1.42 8.96 -3.66
CA GLU A 49 0.51 9.96 -3.11
C GLU A 49 -0.29 10.68 -4.21
N GLN A 50 0.34 11.01 -5.34
CA GLN A 50 -0.31 11.70 -6.46
C GLN A 50 -1.28 10.78 -7.22
N ASN A 51 -0.94 9.51 -7.34
CA ASN A 51 -1.77 8.47 -7.91
C ASN A 51 -2.96 8.17 -7.00
N ALA A 52 -2.75 8.11 -5.68
CA ALA A 52 -3.80 8.00 -4.69
C ALA A 52 -4.74 9.21 -4.71
N LYS A 53 -4.21 10.45 -4.81
CA LYS A 53 -5.01 11.68 -4.99
C LYS A 53 -5.89 11.61 -6.23
N LYS A 54 -5.32 11.25 -7.39
CA LYS A 54 -6.08 11.09 -8.64
C LYS A 54 -7.16 10.02 -8.53
N ALA A 55 -6.84 8.87 -7.95
CA ALA A 55 -7.78 7.78 -7.75
C ALA A 55 -8.90 8.17 -6.77
N LEU A 56 -8.58 8.93 -5.72
CA LEU A 56 -9.55 9.44 -4.76
C LEU A 56 -10.49 10.46 -5.40
N ASP A 57 -9.99 11.34 -6.27
CA ASP A 57 -10.82 12.31 -7.01
C ASP A 57 -11.78 11.62 -7.99
N ALA A 58 -11.35 10.49 -8.57
CA ALA A 58 -12.18 9.64 -9.42
C ALA A 58 -13.07 8.65 -8.62
N CYS A 59 -12.92 8.57 -7.30
CA CYS A 59 -13.59 7.57 -6.48
C CYS A 59 -15.08 7.90 -6.34
N LYS A 60 -15.90 7.13 -7.03
CA LYS A 60 -17.37 7.19 -6.98
C LYS A 60 -17.91 5.81 -6.63
N GLN A 61 -19.02 5.78 -5.88
CA GLN A 61 -19.72 4.54 -5.58
C GLN A 61 -20.19 3.86 -6.88
N GLY A 62 -20.82 4.61 -7.78
CA GLY A 62 -21.32 4.08 -9.05
C GLY A 62 -22.27 2.89 -8.83
N ASN A 63 -21.89 1.73 -9.38
CA ASN A 63 -22.61 0.46 -9.25
C ASN A 63 -22.07 -0.45 -8.13
N ARG A 64 -21.07 0.00 -7.36
CA ARG A 64 -20.52 -0.75 -6.24
C ARG A 64 -21.47 -0.73 -5.05
N THR A 65 -21.40 -1.78 -4.24
CA THR A 65 -22.04 -1.77 -2.92
C THR A 65 -21.41 -0.69 -2.03
N ILE A 66 -22.13 -0.27 -0.98
CA ILE A 66 -21.61 0.72 -0.03
C ILE A 66 -20.32 0.22 0.62
N GLY A 67 -20.26 -1.06 1.02
CA GLY A 67 -19.06 -1.64 1.66
C GLY A 67 -17.84 -1.68 0.73
N GLU A 68 -18.02 -1.99 -0.56
CA GLU A 68 -16.93 -1.93 -1.54
C GLU A 68 -16.45 -0.49 -1.78
N TYR A 69 -17.38 0.46 -1.82
CA TYR A 69 -17.04 1.88 -1.94
C TYR A 69 -16.29 2.39 -0.69
N GLU A 70 -16.79 2.08 0.50
CA GLU A 70 -16.16 2.44 1.78
C GLU A 70 -14.75 1.86 1.87
N SER A 71 -14.58 0.56 1.58
CA SER A 71 -13.28 -0.09 1.60
C SER A 71 -12.31 0.56 0.60
N LEU A 72 -12.75 0.87 -0.62
CA LEU A 72 -11.92 1.52 -1.61
C LEU A 72 -11.55 2.95 -1.17
N PHE A 73 -12.54 3.73 -0.72
CA PHE A 73 -12.33 5.11 -0.29
C PHE A 73 -11.38 5.18 0.91
N SER A 74 -11.57 4.34 1.93
CA SER A 74 -10.69 4.27 3.09
C SER A 74 -9.25 3.92 2.72
N SER A 75 -9.05 2.99 1.77
CA SER A 75 -7.71 2.64 1.29
C SER A 75 -7.00 3.82 0.59
N LEU A 76 -7.75 4.61 -0.18
CA LEU A 76 -7.21 5.76 -0.90
C LEU A 76 -6.95 6.96 0.03
N VAL A 77 -7.83 7.20 1.01
CA VAL A 77 -7.63 8.26 2.00
C VAL A 77 -6.41 7.98 2.88
N TYR A 78 -6.13 6.73 3.21
CA TYR A 78 -4.95 6.38 3.99
C TYR A 78 -3.63 6.80 3.32
N ALA A 79 -3.61 6.77 1.98
CA ALA A 79 -2.44 7.15 1.18
C ALA A 79 -2.34 8.66 0.88
N VAL A 80 -3.26 9.48 1.40
CA VAL A 80 -3.32 10.94 1.10
C VAL A 80 -3.50 11.74 2.38
N ASP A 81 -2.69 12.78 2.55
CA ASP A 81 -2.87 13.73 3.66
C ASP A 81 -4.07 14.66 3.40
N LEU A 82 -5.21 14.37 4.03
CA LEU A 82 -6.44 15.16 3.97
C LEU A 82 -7.00 15.41 5.37
N THR A 83 -7.53 16.60 5.58
CA THR A 83 -8.30 16.91 6.79
C THR A 83 -9.57 16.06 6.86
N LYS A 84 -10.02 15.71 8.08
CA LYS A 84 -11.27 14.95 8.29
C LYS A 84 -12.47 15.58 7.57
N GLN A 85 -12.56 16.92 7.57
CA GLN A 85 -13.64 17.61 6.86
C GLN A 85 -13.59 17.38 5.35
N SER A 86 -12.41 17.42 4.75
CA SER A 86 -12.23 17.17 3.32
C SER A 86 -12.56 15.72 2.95
N GLN A 87 -12.19 14.78 3.82
CA GLN A 87 -12.57 13.36 3.67
C GLN A 87 -14.09 13.19 3.66
N CYS A 88 -14.81 13.76 4.64
CA CYS A 88 -16.27 13.69 4.69
C CYS A 88 -16.91 14.29 3.45
N ASN A 89 -16.46 15.47 3.01
CA ASN A 89 -16.99 16.13 1.82
C ASN A 89 -16.78 15.30 0.56
N LYS A 90 -15.57 14.71 0.39
CA LYS A 90 -15.26 13.84 -0.75
C LYS A 90 -16.10 12.56 -0.73
N TYR A 91 -16.23 11.92 0.43
CA TYR A 91 -17.04 10.72 0.60
C TYR A 91 -18.50 10.99 0.20
N TRP A 92 -19.09 12.06 0.73
CA TRP A 92 -20.45 12.47 0.38
C TRP A 92 -20.62 12.75 -1.11
N SER A 93 -19.65 13.44 -1.73
CA SER A 93 -19.68 13.73 -3.17
C SER A 93 -19.54 12.49 -4.06
N GLY A 94 -19.03 11.38 -3.52
CA GLY A 94 -18.81 10.14 -4.22
C GLY A 94 -19.95 9.13 -4.10
N LEU A 95 -20.83 9.29 -3.10
CA LEU A 95 -21.98 8.44 -2.88
C LEU A 95 -23.02 8.57 -4.02
N ASN A 96 -23.74 7.48 -4.26
CA ASN A 96 -24.85 7.48 -5.20
C ASN A 96 -26.07 8.16 -4.57
N ILE A 97 -26.60 9.21 -5.23
CA ILE A 97 -27.73 10.02 -4.75
C ILE A 97 -28.95 9.16 -4.38
N LYS A 98 -29.20 8.05 -5.09
CA LYS A 98 -30.34 7.16 -4.80
C LYS A 98 -30.32 6.57 -3.39
N ILE A 99 -29.15 6.43 -2.77
CA ILE A 99 -29.05 5.97 -1.37
C ILE A 99 -29.37 7.11 -0.40
N LEU A 100 -29.02 8.34 -0.75
CA LEU A 100 -29.37 9.53 0.04
C LEU A 100 -30.87 9.79 0.00
N GLU A 101 -31.53 9.52 -1.13
CA GLU A 101 -32.99 9.63 -1.29
C GLU A 101 -33.79 8.63 -0.43
N VAL A 102 -33.21 7.50 -0.03
CA VAL A 102 -33.86 6.53 0.86
C VAL A 102 -33.65 6.88 2.34
N ALA A 103 -32.66 7.72 2.64
CA ALA A 103 -32.29 8.12 4.00
C ALA A 103 -32.93 9.45 4.46
N LEU A 104 -33.64 10.15 3.57
CA LEU A 104 -34.38 11.39 3.81
C LEU A 104 -35.89 11.13 3.79
#